data_AF-A0A7Y5MPP0-F1
#
_entry.id   AF-A0A7Y5MPP0-F1
#
_cell.length_a   1.000
_cell.length_b   1.000
_cell.length_c   1.000
_cell.angle_alpha   90.00
_cell.angle_beta   90.00
_cell.angle_gamma   90.00
#
_symmetry.space_group_name_H-M   'P 1'
#
loop_
_entity.id
_entity.type
_entity.pdbx_description
1 polymer ?
#
loop_
_entity_poly.entity_id
_entity_poly.type
_entity_poly.pdbx_seq_one_letter_code
_entity_poly.pdbx_strand_id
1 'polypeptide(L)' 'MTYRFAAVIERDEDGYFAFCPELQGCYTQGNSYEEALDNLREVIELHVEERGILTISWQSHTLISPDRE' A
#
# COMPACT_ATOMS: atom_id res chain seq x y z
N MET A 1 6.40 -7.31 18.44
CA MET A 1 5.04 -6.84 18.08
C MET A 1 4.96 -6.87 16.57
N THR A 2 3.91 -7.46 16.00
CA THR A 2 3.73 -7.54 14.54
C THR A 2 2.70 -6.49 14.14
N TYR A 3 3.09 -5.57 13.27
CA TYR A 3 2.18 -4.57 12.71
C TYR A 3 1.66 -5.08 11.37
N ARG A 4 0.35 -4.91 11.17
CA ARG A 4 -0.31 -5.22 9.91
C ARG A 4 -0.91 -3.91 9.41
N PHE A 5 -0.64 -3.60 8.15
CA PHE A 5 -1.19 -2.44 7.47
C PHE A 5 -2.05 -2.93 6.31
N ALA A 6 -3.23 -2.37 6.16
CA ALA A 6 -4.08 -2.57 5.00
C ALA A 6 -3.52 -1.74 3.83
N ALA A 7 -3.31 -2.40 2.68
CA ALA A 7 -3.04 -1.73 1.42
C ALA A 7 -4.27 -1.85 0.53
N VAL A 8 -4.78 -0.72 0.06
CA VAL A 8 -5.87 -0.64 -0.91
C VAL A 8 -5.24 -0.28 -2.24
N ILE A 9 -5.50 -1.08 -3.26
CA ILE A 9 -5.03 -0.82 -4.63
C ILE A 9 -6.26 -0.72 -5.51
N GLU A 10 -6.40 0.43 -6.15
CA GLU A 10 -7.46 0.73 -7.09
C GLU A 10 -6.83 0.85 -8.48
N ARG A 11 -7.52 0.30 -9.48
CA ARG A 11 -7.13 0.45 -10.87
C ARG A 11 -8.01 1.54 -11.48
N ASP A 12 -7.37 2.48 -12.15
CA ASP A 12 -8.02 3.58 -12.85
C ASP A 12 -7.79 3.45 -14.37
N GLU A 13 -8.34 4.36 -15.18
CA GLU A 13 -8.23 4.28 -16.65
C GLU A 13 -6.77 4.38 -17.15
N ASP A 14 -5.95 5.18 -16.47
CA ASP A 14 -4.56 5.47 -16.85
C ASP A 14 -3.50 4.77 -15.97
N GLY A 15 -3.89 4.00 -14.96
CA GLY A 15 -2.90 3.34 -14.09
C GLY A 15 -3.45 2.66 -12.83
N TYR A 16 -2.57 2.50 -11.84
CA TYR A 16 -2.88 1.90 -10.55
C TYR A 16 -2.57 2.87 -9.43
N PHE A 17 -3.50 3.03 -8.51
CA PHE A 17 -3.39 3.84 -7.32
C PHE A 17 -3.35 2.95 -6.09
N ALA A 18 -2.35 3.12 -5.23
CA ALA A 18 -2.19 2.32 -4.02
C ALA A 18 -2.09 3.22 -2.79
N PHE A 19 -2.83 2.92 -1.73
CA PHE A 19 -2.81 3.72 -0.51
C PHE A 19 -3.10 2.87 0.72
N CYS A 20 -2.69 3.38 1.88
CA CYS A 20 -2.95 2.74 3.17
C CYS A 20 -3.93 3.59 3.99
N PRO A 21 -5.18 3.14 4.26
CA PRO A 21 -6.13 3.91 5.05
C PRO A 21 -5.68 4.08 6.52
N GLU A 22 -4.81 3.19 7.02
CA GLU A 22 -4.24 3.29 8.36
C GLU A 22 -3.09 4.30 8.46
N LEU A 23 -2.45 4.61 7.32
CA LEU A 23 -1.36 5.58 7.21
C LEU A 23 -1.84 6.77 6.38
N GLN A 24 -2.59 7.67 7.03
CA GLN A 24 -3.01 8.93 6.42
C GLN A 24 -1.79 9.68 5.87
N GLY A 25 -1.80 9.98 4.57
CA GLY A 25 -0.70 10.66 3.89
C GLY A 25 0.16 9.75 3.00
N CYS A 26 0.01 8.42 3.09
CA CYS A 26 0.79 7.47 2.28
C CYS A 26 -0.03 6.99 1.09
N TYR A 27 0.17 7.65 -0.04
CA TYR A 27 -0.45 7.30 -1.33
C TYR A 27 0.64 7.20 -2.39
N THR A 28 0.51 6.21 -3.25
CA THR A 28 1.43 5.95 -4.36
C THR A 28 0.63 5.66 -5.60
N GLN A 29 1.26 5.85 -6.75
CA GLN A 29 0.71 5.53 -8.05
C GLN A 29 1.77 4.77 -8.83
N GLY A 30 1.33 3.93 -9.76
CA GLY A 30 2.19 3.25 -10.70
C GLY A 30 1.44 2.99 -12.00
N ASN A 31 2.17 2.77 -13.09
CA ASN A 31 1.55 2.39 -14.35
C ASN A 31 1.08 0.92 -14.31
N SER A 32 1.62 0.13 -13.39
CA SER A 32 1.27 -1.27 -13.15
C SER A 32 0.95 -1.53 -11.69
N TYR A 33 0.16 -2.58 -11.43
CA TYR A 33 -0.18 -3.03 -10.08
C TYR A 33 1.07 -3.27 -9.22
N GLU A 34 2.07 -3.92 -9.79
CA GLU A 34 3.34 -4.23 -9.12
C GLU A 34 4.08 -2.95 -8.74
N GLU A 35 4.15 -1.98 -9.65
CA GLU A 35 4.82 -0.69 -9.43
C GLU A 35 4.13 0.12 -8.32
N ALA A 36 2.81 0.22 -8.34
CA ALA A 36 2.06 0.91 -7.30
C ALA A 36 2.24 0.25 -5.92
N LEU A 37 2.24 -1.09 -5.89
CA LEU A 37 2.47 -1.87 -4.68
C LEU A 37 3.90 -1.72 -4.15
N ASP A 38 4.91 -1.76 -5.02
CA ASP A 38 6.32 -1.62 -4.62
C ASP A 38 6.58 -0.22 -4.05
N ASN A 39 6.09 0.81 -4.74
CA ASN A 39 6.12 2.19 -4.24
C ASN A 39 5.44 2.30 -2.87
N LEU A 40 4.27 1.67 -2.69
CA LEU A 40 3.55 1.71 -1.42
C LEU A 40 4.34 1.02 -0.30
N ARG A 41 5.00 -0.11 -0.62
CA ARG A 41 5.85 -0.83 0.33
C ARG A 41 7.01 0.01 0.81
N GLU A 42 7.72 0.69 -0.09
CA GLU A 42 8.85 1.56 0.27
C GLU A 42 8.42 2.68 1.21
N VAL A 43 7.29 3.34 0.91
CA VAL A 43 6.79 4.44 1.74
C VAL A 43 6.35 3.94 3.13
N ILE A 44 5.68 2.78 3.19
CA ILE A 44 5.29 2.17 4.46
C ILE A 44 6.52 1.77 5.27
N GLU A 45 7.51 1.14 4.63
CA GLU A 45 8.76 0.71 5.27
C GLU A 45 9.47 1.89 5.94
N LEU A 46 9.71 2.96 5.18
CA LEU A 46 10.28 4.21 5.69
C LEU A 46 9.48 4.78 6.88
N HIS A 47 8.15 4.77 6.79
CA HIS A 47 7.30 5.33 7.84
C HIS A 47 7.32 4.49 9.13
N VAL A 48 7.46 3.16 9.02
CA VAL A 48 7.50 2.26 10.18
C VAL A 48 8.90 2.14 10.77
N GLU A 49 9.94 2.28 9.95
CA GLU A 49 11.33 2.44 10.38
C GLU A 49 11.49 3.66 11.28
N GLU A 50 10.91 4.81 10.89
CA GLU A 50 10.92 6.03 11.72
C GLU A 50 10.22 5.81 13.07
N ARG A 51 9.18 4.95 13.10
CA ARG A 51 8.45 4.57 14.32
C ARG A 51 9.15 3.50 15.16
N GLY A 52 10.30 2.98 14.74
CA GLY A 52 11.08 1.96 15.45
C GLY A 52 10.54 0.53 15.32
N ILE A 53 9.76 0.26 14.26
CA ILE A 53 9.22 -1.09 13.99
C ILE A 53 10.20 -1.84 13.10
N LEU A 54 10.97 -2.76 13.70
CA LEU A 54 12.03 -3.52 13.02
C LEU A 54 11.54 -4.77 12.26
N THR A 55 10.23 -5.07 12.26
CA THR A 55 9.69 -6.28 11.63
C THR A 55 8.29 -6.06 11.09
N ILE A 56 8.19 -5.98 9.76
CA ILE A 56 6.93 -5.91 9.02
C ILE A 56 6.63 -7.31 8.46
N SER A 57 5.42 -7.80 8.67
CA SER A 57 4.96 -9.03 8.03
C SER A 57 3.96 -8.65 6.94
N TRP A 58 4.43 -8.68 5.69
CA TRP A 58 3.59 -8.47 4.53
C TRP A 58 2.61 -9.63 4.40
N GLN A 59 1.33 -9.39 4.65
CA GLN A 59 0.28 -10.35 4.31
C GLN A 59 -0.39 -9.88 3.02
N SER A 60 -0.35 -10.71 1.99
CA SER A 60 -1.03 -10.52 0.72
C SER A 60 -2.53 -10.74 0.89
N HIS A 61 -3.22 -9.73 1.41
CA HIS A 61 -4.67 -9.64 1.33
C HIS A 61 -5.02 -8.40 0.51
N THR A 62 -4.97 -8.56 -0.82
CA THR A 62 -5.34 -7.50 -1.76
C THR A 62 -6.85 -7.37 -1.74
N LEU A 63 -7.37 -6.34 -1.07
CA LEU A 63 -8.74 -5.89 -1.28
C LEU A 63 -8.74 -5.08 -2.58
N ILE A 64 -8.90 -5.77 -3.71
CA ILE A 64 -9.25 -5.12 -4.96
C ILE A 64 -10.70 -4.67 -4.75
N SER A 65 -10.90 -3.37 -4.57
CA SER A 65 -12.25 -2.79 -4.62
C SER A 65 -12.85 -3.23 -5.96
N PRO A 66 -13.94 -4.02 -5.98
CA PRO A 66 -14.59 -4.35 -7.24
C PRO A 66 -15.00 -3.04 -7.89
N ASP A 67 -14.62 -2.88 -9.16
CA ASP A 67 -15.02 -1.80 -10.07
C ASP A 67 -16.38 -1.26 -9.65
N ARG A 68 -16.40 0.00 -9.19
CA ARG A 68 -17.63 0.67 -8.85
C ARG A 68 -18.30 1.04 -10.18
N GLU A 69 -19.10 0.12 -10.71
CA GLU A 69 -20.05 0.39 -11.81
C GLU A 69 -20.94 1.61 -11.50
#